data_AF-A0A2D5XWX6-F1
#
_entry.id   AF-A0A2D5XWX6-F1
#
_cell.length_a   1.000
_cell.length_b   1.000
_cell.length_c   1.000
_cell.angle_alpha   90.00
_cell.angle_beta   90.00
_cell.angle_gamma   90.00
#
_symmetry.space_group_name_H-M   'P 1'
#
loop_
_entity.id
_entity.type
_entity.pdbx_description
1 polymer ?
#
loop_
_entity_poly.entity_id
_entity_poly.type
_entity_poly.pdbx_seq_one_letter_code
_entity_poly.pdbx_strand_id
1 'polypeptide(L)'
;MNEHQTYDIYYDKEGDFLEASFGEPPEQEGTTEEIEEGVFVTRETGTNEVKSVGILSFRKRMDLLKQVMKQLRLEFPLSVSVE
;
A
#
# COMPACT_ATOMS: atom_id res chain seq x y z
N MET A 1 -3.82 3.56 22.74
CA MET A 1 -4.81 3.47 21.66
C MET A 1 -4.03 3.77 20.38
N ASN A 2 -3.71 2.82 19.50
CA ASN A 2 -4.60 1.83 18.89
C ASN A 2 -3.92 0.45 18.71
N GLU A 3 -4.64 -0.60 19.09
CA GLU A 3 -4.18 -2.00 19.12
C GLU A 3 -4.51 -2.80 17.84
N HIS A 4 -4.94 -2.16 16.75
CA HIS A 4 -5.42 -2.88 15.55
C HIS A 4 -5.13 -2.16 14.22
N GLN A 5 -3.90 -1.70 13.98
CA GLN A 5 -3.47 -1.43 12.59
C GLN A 5 -2.80 -2.70 12.05
N THR A 6 -3.63 -3.62 11.58
CA THR A 6 -3.16 -4.73 10.75
C THR A 6 -2.76 -4.16 9.40
N TYR A 7 -1.54 -4.44 8.99
CA TYR A 7 -1.08 -4.15 7.65
C TYR A 7 -0.46 -5.41 7.08
N ASP A 8 -0.72 -5.66 5.79
CA ASP A 8 -0.16 -6.79 5.06
C ASP A 8 0.55 -6.24 3.84
N ILE A 9 1.76 -6.71 3.59
CA ILE A 9 2.51 -6.38 2.38
C ILE A 9 2.66 -7.61 1.53
N TYR A 10 2.29 -7.46 0.27
CA TYR A 10 2.52 -8.42 -0.79
C TYR A 10 3.47 -7.82 -1.83
N TYR A 11 4.46 -8.61 -2.28
CA TYR A 11 5.34 -8.21 -3.37
C TYR A 11 5.35 -9.29 -4.45
N ASP A 12 4.85 -8.92 -5.63
CA ASP A 12 4.99 -9.71 -6.84
C ASP A 12 6.33 -9.38 -7.52
N LYS A 13 7.23 -10.36 -7.48
CA LYS A 13 8.56 -10.25 -8.09
C LYS A 13 8.52 -10.27 -9.62
N GLU A 14 7.55 -10.93 -10.25
CA GLU A 14 7.44 -11.05 -11.71
C GLU A 14 6.84 -9.80 -12.32
N GLY A 15 5.77 -9.27 -11.70
CA GLY A 15 5.13 -8.01 -12.10
C GLY A 15 5.87 -6.74 -11.65
N ASP A 16 6.87 -6.87 -10.77
CA ASP A 16 7.52 -5.77 -10.05
C ASP A 16 6.49 -4.84 -9.39
N PHE A 17 5.57 -5.45 -8.64
CA PHE A 17 4.42 -4.78 -8.03
C PHE A 17 4.38 -5.03 -6.52
N LEU A 18 4.35 -3.95 -5.75
CA LEU A 18 4.19 -3.99 -4.30
C LEU A 18 2.78 -3.55 -3.93
N GLU A 19 2.07 -4.30 -3.10
CA GLU A 19 0.81 -3.86 -2.51
C GLU A 19 0.92 -3.88 -0.99
N ALA A 20 0.50 -2.78 -0.36
CA ALA A 20 0.32 -2.68 1.08
C ALA A 20 -1.16 -2.51 1.38
N SER A 21 -1.74 -3.46 2.11
CA SER A 21 -3.12 -3.44 2.56
C SER A 21 -3.19 -3.01 4.03
N PHE A 22 -4.24 -2.29 4.40
CA PHE A 22 -4.39 -1.67 5.71
C PHE A 22 -5.76 -1.95 6.32
N GLY A 23 -5.77 -2.15 7.64
CA GLY A 23 -6.99 -2.32 8.42
C GLY A 23 -7.63 -3.69 8.24
N GLU A 24 -8.94 -3.73 8.49
CA GLU A 24 -9.74 -4.94 8.30
C GLU A 24 -10.16 -5.10 6.84
N PRO A 25 -10.42 -6.35 6.40
CA PRO A 25 -10.98 -6.60 5.07
C PRO A 25 -12.18 -5.69 4.82
N PRO A 26 -12.29 -5.09 3.61
CA PRO A 26 -13.36 -4.16 3.34
C PRO A 26 -14.71 -4.84 3.48
N GLU A 27 -15.67 -4.15 4.09
CA GLU A 27 -17.04 -4.65 4.22
C GLU A 27 -17.83 -4.42 2.93
N GLN A 28 -17.36 -3.49 2.09
CA GLN A 28 -17.96 -3.10 0.82
C GLN A 28 -16.95 -3.16 -0.32
N GLU A 29 -17.44 -3.05 -1.57
CA GLU A 29 -16.57 -2.99 -2.73
C GLU A 29 -15.65 -1.75 -2.67
N GLY A 30 -14.38 -1.94 -3.06
CA GLY A 30 -13.41 -0.87 -3.19
C GLY A 30 -13.30 -0.36 -4.63
N THR A 31 -12.96 0.91 -4.78
CA THR A 31 -12.54 1.49 -6.06
C THR A 31 -11.04 1.69 -6.04
N THR A 32 -10.36 1.19 -7.06
CA THR A 32 -8.93 1.42 -7.27
C THR A 32 -8.73 2.53 -8.29
N GLU A 33 -7.95 3.54 -7.93
CA GLU A 33 -7.59 4.66 -8.79
C GLU A 33 -6.07 4.81 -8.88
N GLU A 34 -5.56 5.16 -10.06
CA GLU A 34 -4.18 5.56 -10.25
C GLU A 34 -4.04 7.04 -9.92
N ILE A 35 -3.42 7.37 -8.79
CA ILE A 35 -3.29 8.75 -8.31
C ILE A 35 -2.03 9.43 -8.85
N GLU A 36 -1.02 8.63 -9.18
CA GLU A 36 0.24 9.02 -9.81
C GLU A 36 0.68 7.87 -10.72
N GLU A 37 1.53 8.15 -11.71
CA GLU A 37 2.01 7.11 -12.64
C GLU A 37 2.58 5.91 -11.86
N GLY A 38 1.97 4.74 -11.99
CA GLY A 38 2.39 3.51 -11.31
C GLY A 38 2.06 3.45 -9.82
N VAL A 39 1.25 4.35 -9.28
CA VAL A 39 0.77 4.34 -7.89
C VAL A 39 -0.75 4.23 -7.86
N PHE A 40 -1.22 3.14 -7.28
CA PHE A 40 -2.63 2.80 -7.20
C PHE A 40 -3.10 2.90 -5.75
N VAL A 41 -4.26 3.46 -5.51
CA VAL A 41 -4.90 3.49 -4.20
C VAL A 41 -6.27 2.88 -4.29
N THR A 42 -6.53 1.90 -3.44
CA THR A 42 -7.85 1.31 -3.29
C THR A 42 -8.54 1.92 -2.08
N ARG A 43 -9.73 2.46 -2.30
CA ARG A 43 -10.57 3.03 -1.24
C ARG A 43 -11.89 2.29 -1.15
N GLU A 44 -12.37 2.05 0.06
CA GLU A 44 -13.70 1.47 0.27
C GLU A 44 -14.80 2.48 -0.12
N THR A 45 -15.78 1.99 -0.86
CA THR A 45 -16.91 2.81 -1.29
C THR A 45 -17.77 3.18 -0.08
N GLY A 46 -18.07 4.48 0.07
CA GLY A 46 -18.92 5.01 1.15
C GLY A 46 -18.17 5.59 2.34
N THR A 47 -17.03 5.01 2.73
CA THR A 47 -16.19 5.52 3.82
C THR A 47 -15.00 6.34 3.31
N ASN A 48 -14.60 6.12 2.05
CA ASN A 48 -13.39 6.70 1.45
C ASN A 48 -12.09 6.32 2.20
N GLU A 49 -12.16 5.28 3.04
CA GLU A 49 -11.04 4.74 3.79
C GLU A 49 -10.06 4.06 2.83
N VAL A 50 -8.76 4.33 3.00
CA VAL A 50 -7.71 3.66 2.21
C VAL A 50 -7.57 2.23 2.70
N LYS A 51 -7.83 1.27 1.81
CA LYS A 51 -7.73 -0.17 2.09
C LYS A 51 -6.44 -0.77 1.54
N SER A 52 -5.93 -0.29 0.39
CA SER A 52 -4.62 -0.68 -0.09
C SER A 52 -3.92 0.40 -0.92
N VAL A 53 -2.60 0.30 -1.01
CA VAL A 53 -1.73 1.09 -1.87
C VAL A 53 -0.85 0.14 -2.68
N GLY A 54 -0.97 0.20 -4.01
CA GLY A 54 -0.17 -0.54 -4.97
C GLY A 54 0.90 0.34 -5.63
N ILE A 55 2.09 -0.20 -5.85
CA ILE A 55 3.20 0.47 -6.54
C ILE A 55 3.74 -0.47 -7.61
N LEU A 56 3.61 -0.07 -8.87
CA LEU A 56 4.18 -0.74 -10.03
C LEU A 56 5.61 -0.26 -10.29
N SER A 57 6.45 -1.14 -10.87
CA SER A 57 7.88 -0.90 -11.04
C SER A 57 8.59 -0.57 -9.72
N PHE A 58 8.20 -1.26 -8.65
CA PHE A 58 8.61 -0.95 -7.28
C PHE A 58 10.13 -0.93 -7.10
N ARG A 59 10.88 -1.85 -7.73
CA ARG A 59 12.36 -1.87 -7.66
C ARG A 59 13.00 -0.56 -8.11
N LYS A 60 12.40 0.12 -9.09
CA LYS A 60 12.89 1.41 -9.59
C LYS A 60 12.39 2.61 -8.76
N ARG A 61 11.41 2.39 -7.89
CA ARG A 61 10.67 3.42 -7.14
C ARG A 61 10.72 3.21 -5.63
N MET A 62 11.70 2.46 -5.12
CA MET A 62 11.86 2.22 -3.68
C MET A 62 11.96 3.52 -2.86
N ASP A 63 12.50 4.60 -3.45
CA ASP A 63 12.56 5.90 -2.78
C ASP A 63 11.20 6.64 -2.75
N LEU A 64 10.29 6.33 -3.69
CA LEU A 64 8.93 6.85 -3.70
C LEU A 64 8.11 6.25 -2.54
N LEU A 65 8.25 4.94 -2.28
CA LEU A 65 7.62 4.30 -1.12
C LEU A 65 8.08 4.96 0.18
N LYS A 66 9.39 5.24 0.33
CA LYS A 66 9.89 5.97 1.52
C LYS A 66 9.23 7.34 1.68
N GLN A 67 8.96 8.05 0.59
CA GLN A 67 8.27 9.35 0.63
C GLN A 67 6.79 9.21 0.97
N VAL A 68 6.06 8.30 0.32
CA VAL A 68 4.64 8.04 0.59
C VAL A 68 4.42 7.58 2.02
N MET A 69 5.25 6.67 2.53
CA MET A 69 5.19 6.22 3.94
C MET A 69 5.42 7.37 4.92
N LYS A 70 6.39 8.25 4.63
CA LYS A 70 6.66 9.43 5.46
C LYS A 70 5.49 10.42 5.46
N GLN A 71 4.82 10.58 4.32
CA GLN A 71 3.60 11.40 4.21
C GLN A 71 2.42 10.78 4.98
N LEU A 72 2.28 9.45 4.94
CA LEU A 72 1.23 8.71 5.61
C LEU A 72 1.50 8.47 7.12
N ARG A 73 2.67 8.89 7.64
CA ARG A 73 3.12 8.65 9.03
C ARG A 73 3.09 7.16 9.44
N LEU A 74 3.38 6.28 8.49
CA LEU A 74 3.46 4.85 8.73
C LEU A 74 4.92 4.49 9.03
N GLU A 75 5.19 3.98 10.24
CA GLU A 75 6.51 3.45 10.62
C GLU A 75 6.58 1.98 10.24
N PHE A 76 7.13 1.68 9.06
CA PHE A 76 7.26 0.31 8.59
C PHE A 76 8.65 -0.26 8.92
N PRO A 77 8.75 -1.44 9.56
CA PRO A 77 10.01 -2.16 9.67
C PRO A 77 10.33 -2.82 8.33
N LEU A 78 10.90 -2.07 7.39
CA LEU A 78 11.39 -2.62 6.11
C LEU A 78 12.65 -3.46 6.35
N SER A 79 12.49 -4.67 6.87
CA SER A 79 13.41 -5.78 6.59
C SER A 79 12.90 -6.51 5.35
N VAL A 80 12.93 -5.85 4.20
CA VAL A 80 12.67 -6.51 2.92
C VAL A 80 13.96 -7.19 2.51
N SER A 81 14.08 -8.48 2.82
CA SER A 81 15.12 -9.34 2.26
C SER A 81 14.81 -9.56 0.78
N VAL A 82 15.48 -8.81 -0.07
CA VAL A 82 15.57 -9.13 -1.49
C VAL A 82 16.67 -10.20 -1.61
N GLU A 83 16.27 -11.47 -1.60
CA GLU A 83 17.08 -12.56 -2.16
C GLU A 83 17.15 -12.42 -3.69
#